data_AF-A0A4V1ZPF9-F1
#
_entry.id   AF-A0A4V1ZPF9-F1
#
_cell.length_a   1.000
_cell.length_b   1.000
_cell.length_c   1.000
_cell.angle_alpha   90.00
_cell.angle_beta   90.00
_cell.angle_gamma   90.00
#
_symmetry.space_group_name_H-M   'P 1'
#
loop_
_entity.id
_entity.type
_entity.pdbx_description
1 polymer ?
#
loop_
_entity_poly.entity_id
_entity_poly.type
_entity_poly.pdbx_seq_one_letter_code
_entity_poly.pdbx_strand_id
1 'polypeptide(L)' 'RRLSKLAADLGFSSEAHFSRSFRARFGTTASAYRKTQREASATVQLTSPEVVQHWWMTVSGG' A
#
# COMPACT_ATOMS: atom_id res chain seq x y z
N ARG A 1 3.83 1.43 -10.35
CA ARG A 1 5.27 1.41 -10.74
C ARG A 1 5.84 -0.01 -10.54
N ARG A 2 6.66 -0.53 -11.46
CA ARG A 2 7.38 -1.82 -11.29
C ARG A 2 8.51 -1.65 -10.26
N LEU A 3 8.83 -2.71 -9.50
CA LEU A 3 9.89 -2.64 -8.48
C LEU A 3 11.26 -2.46 -9.11
N SER A 4 11.53 -3.12 -10.24
CA SER A 4 12.74 -2.91 -11.04
C SER A 4 12.99 -1.43 -11.41
N LYS A 5 11.95 -0.69 -11.78
CA LYS A 5 12.07 0.75 -12.07
C LYS A 5 12.41 1.53 -10.79
N LEU A 6 11.69 1.28 -9.71
CA LEU A 6 11.98 1.91 -8.41
C LEU A 6 13.40 1.62 -7.93
N ALA A 7 13.87 0.39 -8.11
CA ALA A 7 15.23 -0.01 -7.79
C ALA A 7 16.25 0.83 -8.59
N ALA A 8 16.07 0.95 -9.90
CA ALA A 8 16.94 1.76 -10.75
C ALA A 8 16.91 3.25 -10.36
N ASP A 9 15.73 3.81 -10.11
CA ASP A 9 15.57 5.21 -9.71
C ASP A 9 16.23 5.53 -8.36
N LEU A 10 16.36 4.52 -7.48
CA LEU A 10 17.02 4.61 -6.18
C LEU A 10 18.51 4.20 -6.22
N GLY A 11 19.07 3.96 -7.42
CA GLY A 11 20.49 3.63 -7.60
C GLY A 11 20.85 2.16 -7.40
N PHE A 12 19.88 1.24 -7.35
CA PHE A 12 20.13 -0.19 -7.27
C PHE A 12 20.35 -0.81 -8.65
N SER A 13 21.35 -1.69 -8.73
CA SER A 13 21.68 -2.45 -9.94
C SER A 13 20.60 -3.46 -10.36
N SER A 14 19.75 -3.91 -9.43
CA SER A 14 18.68 -4.85 -9.72
C SER A 14 17.57 -4.82 -8.66
N GLU A 15 16.39 -5.32 -9.05
CA GLU A 15 15.27 -5.55 -8.12
C GLU A 15 15.65 -6.52 -6.99
N ALA A 16 16.47 -7.52 -7.27
CA ALA A 16 16.93 -8.48 -6.25
C ALA A 16 17.83 -7.80 -5.20
N HIS A 17 18.76 -6.94 -5.64
CA HIS A 17 19.61 -6.19 -4.72
C HIS A 17 18.78 -5.23 -3.86
N PHE A 18 17.87 -4.47 -4.49
CA PHE A 18 16.93 -3.61 -3.79
C PHE A 18 16.08 -4.38 -2.76
N SER A 19 15.53 -5.53 -3.15
CA SER A 19 14.70 -6.36 -2.28
C SER A 19 15.46 -6.89 -1.06
N ARG A 20 16.73 -7.30 -1.23
CA ARG A 20 17.60 -7.70 -0.11
C ARG A 20 17.89 -6.54 0.83
N SER A 21 18.29 -5.39 0.30
CA SER A 21 18.57 -4.19 1.11
C SER A 21 17.31 -3.70 1.84
N PHE A 22 16.16 -3.71 1.18
CA PHE A 22 14.87 -3.38 1.78
C PHE A 22 14.53 -4.34 2.92
N ARG A 23 14.70 -5.64 2.72
CA ARG A 23 14.49 -6.64 3.78
C ARG A 23 15.45 -6.46 4.96
N ALA A 24 16.73 -6.19 4.71
CA ALA A 24 17.69 -5.90 5.77
C ALA A 24 17.28 -4.69 6.61
N ARG A 25 16.68 -3.67 5.98
CA ARG A 25 16.26 -2.43 6.67
C ARG A 25 14.90 -2.52 7.38
N PHE A 26 13.93 -3.23 6.79
CA PHE A 26 12.52 -3.22 7.19
C PHE A 26 11.96 -4.59 7.62
N GLY A 27 12.77 -5.65 7.59
CA GLY A 27 12.37 -6.99 8.01
C GLY A 27 11.51 -7.77 7.01
N THR A 28 11.03 -7.15 5.94
CA THR A 28 10.20 -7.79 4.89
C THR A 28 10.68 -7.39 3.49
N THR A 29 10.33 -8.15 2.44
CA THR A 29 10.70 -7.78 1.07
C THR A 29 9.80 -6.67 0.53
N ALA A 30 10.32 -5.83 -0.37
CA ALA A 30 9.53 -4.77 -0.99
C ALA A 30 8.30 -5.30 -1.76
N SER A 31 8.41 -6.50 -2.34
CA SER A 31 7.29 -7.16 -3.04
C SER A 31 6.19 -7.60 -2.06
N ALA A 32 6.56 -8.23 -0.95
CA ALA A 32 5.60 -8.61 0.09
C ALA A 32 4.93 -7.39 0.70
N TYR A 33 5.68 -6.35 1.05
CA TYR A 33 5.13 -5.09 1.54
C TYR A 33 4.13 -4.48 0.55
N ARG A 34 4.47 -4.43 -0.74
CA ARG A 34 3.54 -3.90 -1.76
C ARG A 34 2.29 -4.76 -1.90
N LYS A 35 2.39 -6.08 -1.73
CA LYS A 35 1.24 -6.98 -1.75
C LYS A 35 0.29 -6.66 -0.59
N THR A 36 0.81 -6.54 0.63
CA THR A 36 -0.03 -6.20 1.80
C THR A 36 -0.66 -4.82 1.68
N GLN A 37 0.06 -3.83 1.14
CA GLN A 37 -0.51 -2.50 0.88
C GLN A 37 -1.62 -2.54 -0.16
N ARG A 38 -1.50 -3.37 -1.22
CA ARG A 38 -2.56 -3.55 -2.21
C ARG A 38 -3.80 -4.19 -1.60
N GLU A 39 -3.62 -5.22 -0.78
CA GLU A 39 -4.71 -5.88 -0.05
C GLU A 39 -5.39 -4.91 0.91
N ALA A 40 -4.62 -4.18 1.72
CA ALA A 40 -5.14 -3.14 2.60
C ALA A 40 -5.91 -2.05 1.83
N SER A 41 -5.39 -1.59 0.68
CA SER A 41 -6.09 -0.61 -0.15
C SER A 41 -7.38 -1.15 -0.78
N ALA A 42 -7.46 -2.45 -1.04
CA ALA A 42 -8.68 -3.09 -1.51
C ALA A 42 -9.74 -3.16 -0.39
N THR A 43 -9.31 -3.33 0.86
CA THR A 43 -10.20 -3.28 2.03
C THR A 43 -10.64 -1.86 2.37
N VAL A 44 -9.86 -0.83 2.01
CA VAL A 44 -10.22 0.60 2.18
C VAL A 44 -11.24 1.10 1.13
N GLN A 45 -11.99 0.20 0.48
CA GLN A 45 -13.18 0.56 -0.31
C GLN A 45 -14.43 0.89 0.54
N LEU A 46 -14.25 1.27 1.82
CA LEU A 46 -15.32 1.82 2.68
C LEU A 46 -15.61 3.31 2.40
N THR A 47 -15.72 3.66 1.13
CA THR A 47 -16.58 4.77 0.69
C THR A 47 -17.69 4.20 -0.18
N SER A 48 -18.38 3.17 0.33
CA SER A 48 -19.73 2.89 -0.13
C SER A 48 -20.57 4.15 0.15
N PRO A 49 -21.34 4.66 -0.83
CA PRO A 49 -22.28 5.76 -0.62
C PRO A 49 -23.20 5.50 0.59
N GLU A 50 -23.54 4.24 0.84
CA GLU A 50 -24.36 3.81 1.96
C GLU A 50 -23.70 4.11 3.33
N VAL A 51 -22.40 3.86 3.47
CA VAL A 51 -21.66 4.11 4.72
C VAL A 51 -21.56 5.61 5.00
N VAL A 52 -21.30 6.41 3.96
CA VAL A 52 -21.26 7.87 4.05
C VAL A 52 -22.64 8.43 4.38
N GLN A 53 -23.68 7.88 3.77
CA GLN A 53 -25.06 8.30 4.01
C GLN A 53 -25.54 7.92 5.42
N HIS A 54 -25.18 6.73 5.91
CA HIS A 54 -25.48 6.30 7.28
C HIS A 54 -24.82 7.21 8.32
N TRP A 55 -23.55 7.55 8.13
CA TRP A 55 -22.86 8.53 8.96
C TRP A 55 -23.55 9.89 8.91
N TRP A 56 -23.84 10.40 7.72
CA TRP A 56 -24.49 11.71 7.55
C TRP A 56 -25.84 11.79 8.28
N MET A 57 -26.69 10.77 8.16
CA MET A 57 -27.98 10.71 8.87
C MET A 57 -27.81 10.71 10.39
N THR A 58 -26.72 10.14 10.90
CA THR A 58 -26.46 10.02 12.34
C THR A 58 -25.96 11.33 12.96
N VAL A 59 -25.08 12.08 12.28
CA VAL A 59 -24.55 13.37 12.81
C VAL A 59 -25.46 14.57 12.59
N SER A 60 -26.38 14.52 11.62
CA SER A 60 -27.30 15.63 11.31
C SER A 60 -28.69 15.51 11.96
N GLY A 61 -28.95 14.42 12.68
CA GLY A 61 -30.23 14.15 13.37
C GLY A 61 -30.27 14.50 14.86
N GLY A 62 -29.31 15.29 15.39
CA GLY A 62 -29.20 15.67 16.79
C GLY A 62 -29.12 17.18 17.01
#